data_AF-A0A254PR91-F1
#
_entry.id   AF-A0A254PR91-F1
#
_cell.length_a   1.000
_cell.length_b   1.000
_cell.length_c   1.000
_cell.angle_alpha   90.00
_cell.angle_beta   90.00
_cell.angle_gamma   90.00
#
_symmetry.space_group_name_H-M   'P 1'
#
loop_
_entity.id
_entity.type
_entity.pdbx_description
1 polymer ?
#
loop_
_entity_poly.entity_id
_entity_poly.type
_entity_poly.pdbx_seq_one_letter_code
_entity_poly.pdbx_strand_id
1 'polypeptide(L)' 'MNLRKLPILLAATMIAMLSGCGSIESAAQDDCTSIGWVIGSKGYQDCFKARVYERKLDYSNPPGDKPSPSLL' A
#
# COMPACT_ATOMS: atom_id res chain seq x y z
N MET A 1 33.33 10.77 -3.27
CA MET A 1 32.48 9.56 -3.40
C MET A 1 33.33 8.43 -3.97
N ASN A 2 33.34 7.26 -3.34
CA ASN A 2 34.21 6.16 -3.75
C ASN A 2 33.49 5.35 -4.84
N LEU A 3 34.08 5.21 -6.04
CA LEU A 3 33.41 4.63 -7.23
C LEU A 3 32.93 3.18 -6.98
N ARG A 4 33.61 2.46 -6.09
CA ARG A 4 33.21 1.12 -5.63
C ARG A 4 31.89 1.07 -4.84
N LYS A 5 31.46 2.20 -4.26
CA LYS A 5 30.22 2.31 -3.47
C LYS A 5 29.03 2.80 -4.29
N LEU A 6 29.26 3.32 -5.50
CA LEU A 6 28.22 3.81 -6.41
C LEU A 6 27.15 2.75 -6.76
N PRO A 7 27.48 1.48 -7.08
CA PRO A 7 26.45 0.48 -7.40
C PRO A 7 25.58 0.12 -6.19
N ILE A 8 26.16 0.12 -4.98
CA ILE A 8 25.43 -0.14 -3.73
C ILE A 8 24.43 1.01 -3.47
N LEU A 9 24.85 2.24 -3.71
CA LEU A 9 24.00 3.43 -3.55
C LEU A 9 22.85 3.44 -4.56
N LEU A 10 23.11 3.07 -5.82
CA LEU A 10 22.08 2.93 -6.86
C LEU A 10 21.08 1.81 -6.57
N ALA A 11 21.54 0.67 -6.07
CA ALA A 11 20.66 -0.43 -5.68
C ALA A 11 19.74 -0.03 -4.51
N ALA A 12 20.27 0.69 -3.51
CA ALA A 12 19.49 1.18 -2.38
C ALA A 12 18.40 2.18 -2.80
N THR A 13 18.69 3.08 -3.74
CA THR A 13 17.70 4.03 -4.25
C THR A 13 16.60 3.33 -5.06
N MET A 14 16.94 2.29 -5.84
CA MET A 14 15.95 1.52 -6.60
C MET A 14 14.97 0.77 -5.68
N ILE A 15 15.47 0.16 -4.60
CA ILE A 15 14.62 -0.53 -3.61
C ILE A 15 13.67 0.47 -2.92
N ALA A 16 14.15 1.66 -2.57
CA ALA A 16 13.33 2.72 -1.99
C ALA A 16 12.28 3.30 -2.96
N MET A 17 12.56 3.29 -4.26
CA MET A 17 11.59 3.71 -5.29
C MET A 17 10.51 2.65 -5.53
N LEU A 18 10.82 1.35 -5.38
CA LEU A 18 9.83 0.27 -5.50
C LEU A 18 8.91 0.14 -4.28
N SER A 19 9.25 0.73 -3.13
CA SER A 19 8.33 0.81 -1.97
C SER A 19 7.13 1.76 -2.17
N GLY A 20 6.96 2.32 -3.37
CA GLY A 20 5.78 3.12 -3.74
C GLY A 20 4.47 2.32 -3.85
N CYS A 21 4.52 0.99 -3.81
CA CYS A 21 3.32 0.15 -3.64
C CYS A 21 2.96 0.08 -2.16
N GLY A 22 2.14 1.03 -1.70
CA GLY A 22 1.53 0.98 -0.35
C GLY A 22 0.62 -0.23 -0.17
N SER A 23 0.29 -0.57 1.07
CA SER A 23 -0.70 -1.61 1.38
C SER A 23 -2.11 -1.03 1.46
N ILE A 24 -3.12 -1.90 1.46
CA ILE A 24 -4.52 -1.50 1.69
C ILE A 24 -4.64 -0.78 3.04
N GLU A 25 -3.94 -1.27 4.06
CA GLU A 25 -3.93 -0.73 5.41
C GLU A 25 -3.27 0.64 5.47
N SER A 26 -2.12 0.85 4.81
CA SER A 26 -1.48 2.18 4.81
C SER A 26 -2.37 3.21 4.11
N ALA A 27 -2.99 2.84 2.98
CA ALA A 27 -3.93 3.72 2.29
C ALA A 27 -5.20 4.02 3.11
N ALA A 28 -5.72 3.04 3.85
CA ALA A 28 -6.86 3.25 4.74
C ALA A 28 -6.52 4.14 5.94
N GLN A 29 -5.31 4.01 6.49
CA GLN A 29 -4.82 4.89 7.54
C GLN A 29 -4.71 6.33 7.06
N ASP A 30 -4.11 6.55 5.89
CA ASP A 30 -3.94 7.89 5.31
C ASP A 30 -5.29 8.57 5.07
N ASP A 31 -6.27 7.86 4.51
CA ASP A 31 -7.64 8.37 4.36
C ASP A 31 -8.23 8.83 5.70
N CYS A 32 -8.19 7.97 6.73
CA CYS A 32 -8.85 8.25 7.99
C CYS A 32 -8.16 9.38 8.77
N THR A 33 -6.83 9.42 8.72
CA THR A 33 -6.06 10.50 9.34
C THR A 33 -6.19 11.82 8.57
N SER A 34 -6.34 11.79 7.24
CA SER A 34 -6.57 13.01 6.43
C SER A 34 -7.90 13.71 6.75
N ILE A 35 -8.91 12.96 7.21
CA ILE A 35 -10.21 13.47 7.68
C ILE A 35 -10.09 14.05 9.09
N GLY A 36 -8.97 13.84 9.79
CA GLY A 36 -8.71 14.34 11.13
C GLY A 36 -9.00 13.34 12.24
N TRP A 37 -9.24 12.06 11.93
CA TRP A 37 -9.37 11.04 12.96
C TRP A 37 -8.01 10.69 13.57
N VAL A 38 -7.94 10.73 14.90
CA VAL A 38 -6.73 10.36 15.65
C VAL A 38 -6.64 8.84 15.78
N ILE A 39 -5.48 8.27 15.46
CA ILE A 39 -5.20 6.83 15.58
C ILE A 39 -5.53 6.36 17.00
N GLY A 40 -6.29 5.27 17.10
CA GLY A 40 -6.73 4.70 18.37
C GLY A 40 -8.06 5.26 18.90
N SER A 41 -8.59 6.35 18.33
CA SER A 41 -9.95 6.80 18.62
C SER A 41 -11.00 5.84 18.04
N LYS A 42 -12.21 5.84 18.62
CA LYS A 42 -13.32 5.06 18.07
C LYS A 42 -13.61 5.43 16.61
N GLY A 43 -13.64 6.73 16.28
CA GLY A 43 -13.89 7.21 14.92
C GLY A 43 -12.82 6.77 13.92
N TYR A 44 -11.54 6.76 14.32
CA TYR A 44 -10.47 6.20 13.50
C TYR A 44 -10.69 4.71 13.23
N GLN A 45 -11.00 3.91 14.25
CA GLN A 45 -11.17 2.46 14.10
C GLN A 45 -12.36 2.11 13.18
N ASP A 46 -13.47 2.84 13.34
CA ASP A 46 -14.65 2.68 12.50
C ASP A 46 -14.33 3.04 11.05
N CYS A 47 -13.69 4.20 10.82
CA CYS A 47 -13.24 4.63 9.50
C CYS A 47 -12.26 3.62 8.87
N PHE A 48 -11.24 3.23 9.60
CA PHE A 48 -10.17 2.36 9.12
C PHE A 48 -10.73 1.01 8.68
N LYS A 49 -11.61 0.41 9.49
CA LYS A 49 -12.27 -0.85 9.16
C LYS A 49 -13.13 -0.74 7.90
N ALA A 50 -13.88 0.35 7.76
CA ALA A 50 -14.70 0.60 6.56
C ALA A 50 -13.83 0.74 5.30
N ARG A 51 -12.78 1.56 5.36
CA ARG A 51 -11.90 1.84 4.22
C ARG A 51 -11.04 0.65 3.82
N VAL A 52 -10.61 -0.19 4.77
CA VAL A 52 -9.96 -1.48 4.47
C VAL A 52 -10.93 -2.43 3.78
N TYR A 53 -12.18 -2.49 4.25
CA TYR A 53 -13.20 -3.36 3.66
C TYR A 53 -13.53 -2.98 2.21
N GLU A 54 -13.80 -1.70 1.95
CA GLU A 54 -14.11 -1.18 0.61
C GLU A 54 -12.95 -1.47 -0.36
N ARG A 55 -11.71 -1.16 0.02
CA ARG A 55 -10.55 -1.46 -0.83
C ARG A 55 -10.35 -2.94 -1.10
N LYS A 56 -10.60 -3.81 -0.11
CA LYS A 56 -10.53 -5.27 -0.31
C LYS A 56 -11.56 -5.75 -1.32
N LEU A 57 -12.73 -5.13 -1.36
CA LEU A 57 -13.73 -5.41 -2.40
C LEU A 57 -13.26 -4.89 -3.76
N ASP A 58 -12.75 -3.67 -3.84
CA ASP A 58 -12.28 -3.07 -5.10
C ASP A 58 -11.12 -3.85 -5.73
N TYR A 59 -10.22 -4.40 -4.90
CA TYR A 59 -9.10 -5.23 -5.36
C TYR A 59 -9.41 -6.72 -5.44
N SER A 60 -10.62 -7.14 -5.06
CA SER A 60 -11.02 -8.54 -5.19
C SER A 60 -11.36 -8.86 -6.64
N ASN A 61 -11.04 -10.08 -7.05
CA ASN A 61 -11.47 -10.56 -8.36
C ASN A 61 -13.01 -10.63 -8.41
N PRO A 62 -13.62 -10.32 -9.55
CA PRO A 62 -15.05 -10.56 -9.75
C PRO A 62 -15.41 -12.03 -9.44
N PRO A 63 -16.63 -12.29 -8.95
CA PRO A 63 -17.08 -13.65 -8.70
C PRO A 63 -16.93 -14.53 -9.96
N GLY A 64 -16.23 -15.66 -9.82
CA GLY A 64 -15.98 -16.60 -10.93
C GLY A 64 -14.73 -16.29 -11.76
N ASP A 65 -14.08 -15.15 -11.53
CA ASP A 65 -12.89 -14.75 -12.29
C ASP A 65 -11.64 -15.48 -11.77
N LYS A 66 -10.99 -16.23 -12.65
CA LYS A 66 -9.73 -16.93 -12.39
C LYS A 66 -8.68 -16.41 -13.37
N PRO A 67 -7.83 -15.45 -12.96
CA PRO A 67 -6.81 -14.93 -13.85
C PRO A 67 -5.90 -16.07 -14.30
N SER A 68 -5.73 -16.18 -15.61
CA SER A 68 -4.78 -17.10 -16.20
C SER A 68 -3.36 -16.56 -15.98
N PRO A 69 -2.35 -17.41 -15.75
CA PRO A 69 -0.96 -16.95 -15.69
C PRO A 69 -0.60 -16.22 -17.00
N SER A 70 -0.09 -15.00 -16.88
CA SER A 70 0.48 -14.26 -18.02
C SER A 70 1.80 -14.89 -18.44
N LEU A 71 1.99 -15.16 -19.74
CA LEU A 71 3.24 -15.71 -20.30
C LEU A 71 4.30 -14.61 -20.55
N LEU A 72 4.54 -13.74 -19.56
CA LEU A 72 5.62 -12.76 -19.60
C LEU A 72 6.81 -13.23 -18.76
#